data_AF-A0A7C4KQI4-F1
#
_entry.id   AF-A0A7C4KQI4-F1
#
_cell.length_a   1.000
_cell.length_b   1.000
_cell.length_c   1.000
_cell.angle_alpha   90.00
_cell.angle_beta   90.00
_cell.angle_gamma   90.00
#
_symmetry.space_group_name_H-M   'P 1'
#
loop_
_entity.id
_entity.type
_entity.pdbx_description
1 polymer ?
#
loop_
_entity_poly.entity_id
_entity_poly.type
_entity_poly.pdbx_seq_one_letter_code
_entity_poly.pdbx_strand_id
1 'polypeptide(L)'
;MRIAAGIILIIAAIINVIAGAGYVLGGGAAKITSDAVKTVGEEAIKEGGAEDADKASRELKEATDKAGAMGTGLMVFGLFLWLMSILQVVCSVFCFLSKAKGFIMAIGALSIVAEIIGIVILAFGWTNIFGLLGGLLAIIGAMGIGKAAAPAAPAAPAA
;
A
#
# COMPACT_ATOMS: atom_id res chain seq x y z
N MET A 1 6.16 20.03 -12.30
CA MET A 1 5.78 18.66 -11.89
C MET A 1 5.93 18.40 -10.39
N ARG A 2 6.96 18.90 -9.70
CA ARG A 2 7.18 18.63 -8.26
C ARG A 2 6.02 19.01 -7.32
N ILE A 3 5.39 20.17 -7.54
CA ILE A 3 4.22 20.60 -6.75
C ILE A 3 3.02 19.66 -6.99
N ALA A 4 2.74 19.32 -8.25
CA ALA A 4 1.69 18.35 -8.58
C ALA A 4 1.95 16.96 -7.98
N ALA A 5 3.21 16.49 -8.04
CA ALA A 5 3.62 15.23 -7.41
C ALA A 5 3.37 15.24 -5.90
N GLY A 6 3.76 16.32 -5.21
CA GLY A 6 3.54 16.44 -3.76
C GLY A 6 2.06 16.44 -3.39
N ILE A 7 1.21 17.14 -4.13
CA ILE A 7 -0.24 17.15 -3.87
C ILE A 7 -0.84 15.75 -4.08
N ILE A 8 -0.50 15.08 -5.19
CA ILE A 8 -1.01 13.74 -5.49
C ILE A 8 -0.52 12.70 -4.46
N LEU A 9 0.73 12.81 -3.99
CA LEU A 9 1.25 11.96 -2.92
C LEU A 9 0.49 12.14 -1.60
N ILE A 10 0.03 13.36 -1.26
CA ILE A 10 -0.81 13.58 -0.08
C ILE A 10 -2.18 12.90 -0.24
N ILE A 11 -2.78 13.01 -1.43
CA ILE A 11 -4.05 12.32 -1.72
C ILE A 11 -3.87 10.81 -1.61
N ALA A 12 -2.79 10.25 -2.20
CA ALA A 12 -2.45 8.84 -2.08
C ALA A 12 -2.22 8.41 -0.62
N ALA A 13 -1.56 9.26 0.19
CA ALA A 13 -1.35 8.99 1.61
C ALA A 13 -2.67 8.88 2.38
N ILE A 14 -3.63 9.79 2.14
CA ILE A 14 -4.95 9.74 2.77
C ILE A 14 -5.68 8.44 2.39
N ILE A 15 -5.66 8.09 1.11
CA ILE A 15 -6.26 6.84 0.62
C ILE A 15 -5.59 5.62 1.29
N ASN A 16 -4.26 5.62 1.40
CA ASN A 16 -3.50 4.56 2.05
C ASN A 16 -3.79 4.43 3.55
N VAL A 17 -4.09 5.52 4.25
CA VAL A 17 -4.56 5.47 5.65
C VAL A 17 -5.90 4.74 5.74
N ILE A 18 -6.85 5.10 4.88
CA ILE A 18 -8.20 4.50 4.86
C ILE A 18 -8.13 3.03 4.45
N ALA A 19 -7.41 2.73 3.38
CA ALA A 19 -7.21 1.36 2.90
C ALA A 19 -6.45 0.52 3.94
N GLY A 20 -5.41 1.08 4.56
CA GLY A 20 -4.67 0.44 5.64
C GLY A 20 -5.56 0.06 6.82
N ALA A 21 -6.44 0.98 7.25
CA ALA A 21 -7.43 0.68 8.29
C ALA A 21 -8.39 -0.45 7.84
N GLY A 22 -8.87 -0.40 6.61
CA GLY A 22 -9.71 -1.44 6.02
C GLY A 22 -9.03 -2.81 6.01
N TYR A 23 -7.77 -2.92 5.61
CA TYR A 23 -7.05 -4.19 5.57
C TYR A 23 -6.65 -4.72 6.95
N VAL A 24 -6.30 -3.83 7.89
CA VAL A 24 -6.04 -4.23 9.28
C VAL A 24 -7.32 -4.77 9.92
N LEU A 25 -8.43 -4.05 9.81
CA LEU A 25 -9.71 -4.46 10.39
C LEU A 25 -10.28 -5.70 9.69
N GLY A 26 -10.32 -5.71 8.36
CA GLY A 26 -10.83 -6.83 7.58
C GLY A 26 -9.96 -8.08 7.72
N GLY A 27 -8.63 -7.93 7.70
CA GLY A 27 -7.69 -9.02 7.91
C GLY A 27 -7.75 -9.59 9.33
N GLY A 28 -7.87 -8.72 10.34
CA GLY A 28 -8.06 -9.11 11.74
C GLY A 28 -9.36 -9.86 11.97
N ALA A 29 -10.48 -9.38 11.41
CA ALA A 29 -11.78 -10.04 11.50
C ALA A 29 -11.78 -11.41 10.80
N ALA A 30 -11.18 -11.51 9.61
CA ALA A 30 -11.02 -12.78 8.90
C ALA A 30 -10.19 -13.79 9.69
N LYS A 31 -9.11 -13.33 10.35
CA LYS A 31 -8.27 -14.18 11.20
C LYS A 31 -9.03 -14.67 12.44
N ILE A 32 -9.70 -13.79 13.18
CA ILE A 32 -10.47 -14.15 14.38
C ILE A 32 -11.58 -15.15 14.03
N THR A 33 -12.30 -14.90 12.93
CA THR A 33 -13.34 -15.82 12.45
C THR A 33 -12.75 -17.18 12.10
N SER A 34 -11.59 -17.20 11.43
CA SER A 34 -10.86 -18.43 11.12
C SER A 34 -10.50 -19.21 12.39
N ASP A 35 -9.92 -18.54 13.38
CA ASP A 35 -9.47 -19.19 14.62
C ASP A 35 -10.66 -19.75 15.43
N ALA A 36 -11.79 -19.02 15.46
CA ALA A 36 -13.02 -19.48 16.10
C ALA A 36 -13.62 -20.70 15.40
N VAL A 37 -13.70 -20.70 14.06
CA VAL A 37 -14.21 -21.83 13.27
C VAL A 37 -13.31 -23.06 13.40
N LYS A 38 -11.97 -22.89 13.46
CA LYS A 38 -11.06 -24.01 13.74
C LYS A 38 -11.32 -24.63 15.10
N THR A 39 -11.48 -23.81 16.14
CA THR A 39 -11.71 -24.30 17.51
C THR A 39 -13.00 -25.11 17.59
N VAL A 40 -14.11 -24.56 17.07
CA VAL A 40 -15.41 -25.25 17.05
C VAL A 40 -15.38 -26.50 16.17
N GLY A 41 -14.71 -26.43 15.01
CA GLY A 41 -14.55 -27.59 14.12
C GLY A 41 -13.72 -28.71 14.74
N GLU A 42 -12.62 -28.38 15.45
CA GLU A 42 -11.81 -29.36 16.15
C GLU A 42 -12.53 -29.99 17.35
N GLU A 43 -13.39 -29.26 18.06
CA GLU A 43 -14.27 -29.81 19.11
C GLU A 43 -15.33 -30.75 18.53
N ALA A 44 -16.03 -30.36 17.45
CA ALA A 44 -17.04 -31.18 16.80
C ALA A 44 -16.48 -32.51 16.24
N ILE A 45 -15.25 -32.51 15.72
CA ILE A 45 -14.56 -33.71 15.23
C ILE A 45 -14.15 -34.63 16.40
N LYS A 46 -13.81 -34.06 17.56
CA LYS A 46 -13.47 -34.85 18.76
C LYS A 46 -14.70 -35.54 19.37
N GLU A 47 -15.89 -34.95 19.24
CA GLU A 47 -17.13 -35.48 19.81
C GLU A 47 -17.94 -36.38 18.86
N GLY A 48 -17.79 -36.25 17.53
CA GLY A 48 -18.57 -37.00 16.54
C GLY A 48 -17.77 -38.05 15.77
N GLY A 49 -18.12 -39.33 15.91
CA GLY A 49 -17.48 -40.44 15.20
C GLY A 49 -17.81 -40.54 13.69
N ALA A 50 -16.73 -40.53 12.90
CA ALA A 50 -16.44 -41.25 11.65
C ALA A 50 -17.09 -40.88 10.27
N GLU A 51 -16.15 -40.69 9.34
CA GLU A 51 -16.10 -40.90 7.88
C GLU A 51 -16.65 -39.84 6.92
N ASP A 52 -17.92 -39.41 6.98
CA ASP A 52 -18.39 -38.33 6.08
C ASP A 52 -17.94 -36.92 6.54
N ALA A 53 -17.59 -36.81 7.83
CA ALA A 53 -17.03 -35.60 8.41
C ALA A 53 -15.60 -35.31 7.92
N ASP A 54 -14.81 -36.32 7.52
CA ASP A 54 -13.38 -36.13 7.26
C ASP A 54 -13.13 -35.24 6.02
N LYS A 55 -13.93 -35.41 4.96
CA LYS A 55 -13.82 -34.59 3.75
C LYS A 55 -14.29 -33.16 3.98
N ALA A 56 -15.45 -32.99 4.63
CA ALA A 56 -15.97 -31.67 4.97
C ALA A 56 -15.05 -30.92 5.96
N SER A 57 -14.48 -31.62 6.93
CA SER A 57 -13.51 -31.08 7.88
C SER A 57 -12.18 -30.72 7.24
N ARG A 58 -11.70 -31.49 6.24
CA ARG A 58 -10.51 -31.14 5.45
C ARG A 58 -10.74 -29.92 4.57
N GLU A 59 -11.86 -29.87 3.86
CA GLU A 59 -12.23 -28.72 3.02
C GLU A 59 -12.44 -27.46 3.88
N LEU A 60 -13.09 -27.60 5.04
CA LEU A 60 -13.22 -26.52 6.02
C LEU A 60 -11.85 -26.07 6.53
N LYS A 61 -11.00 -27.01 6.97
CA LYS A 61 -9.65 -26.69 7.47
C LYS A 61 -8.81 -25.97 6.42
N GLU A 62 -8.81 -26.43 5.17
CA GLU A 62 -8.11 -25.74 4.07
C GLU A 62 -8.68 -24.35 3.79
N ALA A 63 -10.00 -24.20 3.77
CA ALA A 63 -10.65 -22.91 3.57
C ALA A 63 -10.32 -21.94 4.72
N THR A 64 -10.32 -22.44 5.95
CA THR A 64 -10.03 -21.65 7.15
C THR A 64 -8.53 -21.31 7.28
N ASP A 65 -7.63 -22.24 6.93
CA ASP A 65 -6.18 -21.98 6.86
C ASP A 65 -5.86 -20.93 5.79
N LYS A 66 -6.47 -21.04 4.60
CA LYS A 66 -6.35 -20.03 3.54
C LYS A 66 -6.91 -18.68 3.99
N ALA A 67 -8.08 -18.66 4.63
CA ALA A 67 -8.69 -17.43 5.16
C ALA A 67 -7.83 -16.77 6.25
N GLY A 68 -7.25 -17.55 7.17
CA GLY A 68 -6.35 -17.06 8.21
C GLY A 68 -5.02 -16.53 7.67
N ALA A 69 -4.42 -17.22 6.67
CA ALA A 69 -3.21 -16.78 6.00
C ALA A 69 -3.44 -15.50 5.19
N MET A 70 -4.54 -15.44 4.43
CA MET A 70 -4.97 -14.25 3.69
C MET A 70 -5.29 -13.09 4.64
N GLY A 71 -5.98 -13.36 5.75
CA GLY A 71 -6.29 -12.38 6.78
C GLY A 71 -5.05 -11.78 7.43
N THR A 72 -4.05 -12.62 7.75
CA THR A 72 -2.74 -12.15 8.27
C THR A 72 -1.99 -11.32 7.22
N GLY A 73 -1.99 -11.76 5.96
CA GLY A 73 -1.37 -11.03 4.84
C GLY A 73 -1.98 -9.65 4.64
N LEU A 74 -3.31 -9.54 4.63
CA LEU A 74 -4.03 -8.28 4.55
C LEU A 74 -3.72 -7.37 5.75
N MET A 75 -3.67 -7.92 6.96
CA MET A 75 -3.35 -7.14 8.15
C MET A 75 -1.93 -6.53 8.07
N VAL A 76 -0.92 -7.32 7.67
CA VAL A 76 0.46 -6.83 7.49
C VAL A 76 0.53 -5.80 6.36
N PHE A 77 -0.15 -6.05 5.25
CA PHE A 77 -0.22 -5.10 4.15
C PHE A 77 -0.87 -3.78 4.56
N GLY A 78 -1.91 -3.82 5.39
CA GLY A 78 -2.55 -2.62 5.94
C GLY A 78 -1.61 -1.77 6.81
N LEU A 79 -0.80 -2.41 7.67
CA LEU A 79 0.24 -1.72 8.45
C LEU A 79 1.33 -1.12 7.54
N PHE A 80 1.71 -1.84 6.49
CA PHE A 80 2.63 -1.32 5.48
C PHE A 80 2.08 -0.07 4.79
N LEU A 81 0.78 -0.03 4.45
CA LEU A 81 0.16 1.15 3.86
C LEU A 81 0.14 2.36 4.81
N TRP A 82 -0.01 2.14 6.12
CA TRP A 82 0.14 3.22 7.10
C TRP A 82 1.56 3.80 7.14
N LEU A 83 2.59 2.93 7.17
CA LEU A 83 3.98 3.37 7.05
C LEU A 83 4.21 4.14 5.73
N MET A 84 3.66 3.61 4.63
CA MET A 84 3.75 4.27 3.32
C MET A 84 3.08 5.63 3.31
N SER A 85 1.95 5.81 3.99
CA SER A 85 1.29 7.12 4.07
C SER A 85 2.21 8.18 4.70
N ILE A 86 2.91 7.83 5.78
CA ILE A 86 3.85 8.73 6.46
C ILE A 86 5.01 9.08 5.51
N LEU A 87 5.56 8.06 4.85
CA LEU A 87 6.66 8.25 3.90
C LEU A 87 6.24 9.10 2.69
N GLN A 88 5.01 8.93 2.18
CA GLN A 88 4.46 9.72 1.09
C GLN A 88 4.25 11.19 1.49
N VAL A 89 3.80 11.46 2.72
CA VAL A 89 3.71 12.84 3.25
C VAL A 89 5.09 13.48 3.36
N VAL A 90 6.08 12.78 3.92
CA VAL A 90 7.46 13.28 4.00
C VAL A 90 8.05 13.50 2.60
N CYS A 91 7.82 12.57 1.68
CA CYS A 91 8.23 12.67 0.28
C CYS A 91 7.58 13.88 -0.41
N SER A 92 6.31 14.16 -0.14
CA SER A 92 5.60 15.33 -0.65
C SER A 92 6.25 16.64 -0.17
N VAL A 93 6.58 16.73 1.12
CA VAL A 93 7.32 17.87 1.68
C VAL A 93 8.66 18.04 0.95
N PHE A 94 9.42 16.96 0.74
CA PHE A 94 10.67 17.05 -0.02
C PHE A 94 10.49 17.38 -1.50
N CYS A 95 9.38 16.96 -2.13
CA CYS A 95 9.01 17.40 -3.47
C CYS A 95 8.81 18.91 -3.51
N PHE A 96 8.11 19.50 -2.53
CA PHE A 96 7.90 20.95 -2.44
C PHE A 96 9.21 21.69 -2.18
N LEU A 97 10.03 21.19 -1.25
CA LEU A 97 11.31 21.78 -0.90
C LEU A 97 12.39 21.56 -1.99
N SER A 98 12.13 20.70 -2.97
CA SER A 98 13.09 20.33 -4.01
C SER A 98 14.42 19.82 -3.44
N LYS A 99 14.35 19.04 -2.36
CA LYS A 99 15.50 18.46 -1.65
C LYS A 99 15.39 16.93 -1.65
N ALA A 100 16.47 16.26 -1.23
CA ALA A 100 16.49 14.82 -1.02
C ALA A 100 16.04 13.99 -2.24
N LYS A 101 16.61 14.28 -3.42
CA LYS A 101 16.31 13.59 -4.69
C LYS A 101 16.29 12.06 -4.56
N GLY A 102 17.30 11.47 -3.90
CA GLY A 102 17.38 10.02 -3.71
C GLY A 102 16.19 9.45 -2.94
N PHE A 103 15.78 10.14 -1.85
CA PHE A 103 14.62 9.75 -1.06
C PHE A 103 13.33 9.83 -1.89
N ILE A 104 13.11 10.91 -2.63
CA ILE A 104 11.91 11.06 -3.47
C ILE A 104 11.82 9.95 -4.52
N MET A 105 12.93 9.59 -5.16
CA MET A 105 12.96 8.49 -6.12
C MET A 105 12.65 7.14 -5.45
N ALA A 106 13.23 6.87 -4.28
CA ALA A 106 12.98 5.63 -3.55
C ALA A 106 11.52 5.50 -3.12
N ILE A 107 10.94 6.54 -2.52
CA ILE A 107 9.54 6.51 -2.09
C ILE A 107 8.58 6.51 -3.29
N GLY A 108 8.90 7.22 -4.38
CA GLY A 108 8.12 7.17 -5.61
C GLY A 108 8.05 5.75 -6.20
N ALA A 109 9.17 5.05 -6.25
CA ALA A 109 9.23 3.66 -6.71
C ALA A 109 8.49 2.71 -5.75
N LEU A 110 8.70 2.86 -4.44
CA LEU A 110 8.03 2.06 -3.42
C LEU A 110 6.52 2.26 -3.44
N SER A 111 6.06 3.49 -3.72
CA SER A 111 4.64 3.81 -3.93
C SER A 111 4.06 3.03 -5.12
N ILE A 112 4.77 2.96 -6.25
CA ILE A 112 4.33 2.17 -7.41
C ILE A 112 4.25 0.69 -7.06
N VAL A 113 5.26 0.15 -6.37
CA VAL A 113 5.29 -1.25 -5.93
C VAL A 113 4.12 -1.57 -4.99
N ALA A 114 3.82 -0.68 -4.03
CA ALA A 114 2.69 -0.83 -3.12
C ALA A 114 1.37 -0.96 -3.89
N GLU A 115 1.16 -0.13 -4.92
CA GLU A 115 -0.04 -0.21 -5.76
C GLU A 115 -0.10 -1.51 -6.55
N ILE A 116 1.02 -1.96 -7.14
CA ILE A 116 1.08 -3.23 -7.86
C ILE A 116 0.69 -4.39 -6.94
N ILE A 117 1.20 -4.41 -5.71
CA ILE A 117 0.85 -5.43 -4.72
C ILE A 117 -0.66 -5.37 -4.41
N GLY A 118 -1.21 -4.18 -4.17
CA GLY A 118 -2.64 -4.02 -3.93
C GLY A 118 -3.51 -4.52 -5.09
N ILE A 119 -3.12 -4.21 -6.33
CA ILE A 119 -3.80 -4.66 -7.54
C ILE A 119 -3.80 -6.19 -7.64
N VAL A 120 -2.65 -6.83 -7.36
CA VAL A 120 -2.52 -8.29 -7.41
C VAL A 120 -3.37 -8.99 -6.34
N ILE A 121 -3.50 -8.40 -5.15
CA ILE A 121 -4.24 -9.02 -4.04
C ILE A 121 -5.76 -8.87 -4.22
N LEU A 122 -6.26 -7.74 -4.72
CA LEU A 122 -7.68 -7.40 -4.66
C LEU A 122 -8.34 -7.11 -6.00
N ALA A 123 -7.62 -6.44 -6.90
CA ALA A 123 -7.97 -6.00 -8.26
C ALA A 123 -7.57 -4.53 -8.46
N PHE A 124 -7.53 -4.11 -9.73
CA PHE A 124 -7.30 -2.72 -10.10
C PHE A 124 -8.54 -1.85 -9.78
N GLY A 125 -8.34 -0.82 -8.96
CA GLY A 125 -9.35 0.18 -8.61
C GLY A 125 -8.93 1.60 -9.01
N TRP A 126 -9.91 2.51 -9.04
CA TRP A 126 -9.68 3.92 -9.38
C TRP A 126 -8.74 4.63 -8.40
N THR A 127 -8.65 4.15 -7.15
CA THR A 127 -7.72 4.65 -6.13
C THR A 127 -6.25 4.38 -6.48
N ASN A 128 -5.95 3.26 -7.15
CA ASN A 128 -4.59 2.90 -7.54
C ASN A 128 -4.00 3.89 -8.55
N ILE A 129 -4.85 4.59 -9.32
CA ILE A 129 -4.43 5.62 -10.27
C ILE A 129 -3.65 6.73 -9.54
N PHE A 130 -4.12 7.16 -8.36
CA PHE A 130 -3.47 8.23 -7.61
C PHE A 130 -2.11 7.79 -7.05
N GLY A 131 -1.98 6.55 -6.58
CA GLY A 131 -0.71 6.03 -6.10
C GLY A 131 0.30 5.82 -7.23
N LEU A 132 -0.13 5.29 -8.38
CA LEU A 132 0.72 5.09 -9.56
C LEU A 132 1.17 6.43 -10.16
N LEU A 133 0.24 7.36 -10.38
CA LEU A 133 0.56 8.70 -10.88
C LEU A 133 1.41 9.49 -9.87
N GLY A 134 1.09 9.41 -8.58
CA GLY A 134 1.86 10.05 -7.52
C GLY A 134 3.30 9.58 -7.51
N GLY A 135 3.51 8.25 -7.54
CA GLY A 135 4.85 7.66 -7.60
C GLY A 135 5.62 8.03 -8.87
N LEU A 136 4.96 7.96 -10.04
CA LEU A 136 5.58 8.31 -11.32
C LEU A 136 5.97 9.80 -11.37
N LEU A 137 5.07 10.69 -10.97
CA LEU A 137 5.31 12.13 -10.95
C LEU A 137 6.35 12.52 -9.90
N ALA A 138 6.46 11.79 -8.79
CA ALA A 138 7.51 11.98 -7.80
C ALA A 138 8.88 11.65 -8.40
N ILE A 139 9.01 10.53 -9.11
CA ILE A 139 10.26 10.14 -9.80
C ILE A 139 10.65 11.20 -10.84
N ILE A 140 9.71 11.58 -11.71
CA ILE A 140 9.96 12.62 -12.73
C ILE A 140 10.29 13.96 -12.07
N GLY A 141 9.59 14.32 -11.00
CA GLY A 141 9.85 15.53 -10.21
C GLY A 141 11.25 15.54 -9.61
N ALA A 142 11.72 14.40 -9.09
CA ALA A 142 13.05 14.21 -8.52
C ALA A 142 14.15 14.32 -9.59
N MET A 143 13.91 13.85 -10.81
CA MET A 143 14.85 14.00 -11.92
C MET A 143 15.14 15.47 -12.25
N GLY A 144 14.19 16.38 -11.99
CA GLY A 144 14.38 17.83 -12.16
C GLY A 144 15.14 18.52 -11.03
N ILE A 145 15.44 17.84 -9.92
CA ILE A 145 16.18 18.42 -8.79
C ILE A 145 17.69 18.41 -9.13
N GLY A 146 18.31 19.59 -9.13
CA GLY A 146 19.75 19.78 -9.39
C GLY A 146 20.09 20.27 -10.81
N LYS A 147 19.13 20.32 -11.74
CA LYS A 147 19.27 21.10 -12.98
C LYS A 147 19.03 22.58 -12.63
N ALA A 148 20.09 23.33 -12.33
CA ALA A 148 19.99 24.78 -12.21
C ALA A 148 19.54 25.36 -13.57
N ALA A 149 18.58 26.31 -13.55
CA ALA A 149 18.41 27.19 -14.69
C ALA A 149 19.72 27.98 -14.84
N ALA A 150 20.25 28.07 -16.07
CA ALA A 150 21.41 28.90 -16.35
C ALA A 150 21.12 30.32 -15.81
N PRO A 151 22.06 30.96 -15.09
CA PRO A 151 21.86 32.32 -14.62
C PRO A 151 21.50 33.19 -15.83
N ALA A 152 20.42 33.97 -15.69
CA ALA A 152 19.99 34.88 -16.74
C ALA A 152 21.20 35.74 -17.14
N ALA A 153 21.55 35.71 -18.43
CA ALA A 153 22.65 36.52 -18.94
C ALA A 153 22.40 37.99 -18.54
N PRO A 154 23.40 38.69 -17.98
CA PRO A 154 23.23 40.08 -17.60
C PRO A 154 22.73 40.86 -18.81
N ALA A 155 21.68 41.68 -18.60
CA ALA A 155 21.10 42.49 -19.65
C ALA A 155 22.21 43.32 -20.31
N ALA A 156 22.30 43.23 -21.64
CA ALA A 156 23.29 43.98 -22.41
C ALA A 156 23.11 45.49 -22.11
N PRO A 157 24.20 46.24 -21.87
CA PRO A 157 24.11 47.67 -21.64
C PRO A 157 23.45 48.33 -22.85
N ALA A 158 22.45 49.17 -22.59
CA ALA A 158 21.82 49.97 -23.63
C ALA A 158 22.86 50.92 -24.24
N ALA A 159 22.99 50.89 -25.56
CA ALA A 159 23.82 51.79 -26.36
C ALA A 159 23.12 53.13 -26.61
#